data_AF-A0A9D2MJH0-F1
#
_entry.id   AF-A0A9D2MJH0-F1
#
_cell.length_a   1.000
_cell.length_b   1.000
_cell.length_c   1.000
_cell.angle_alpha   90.00
_cell.angle_beta   90.00
_cell.angle_gamma   90.00
#
_symmetry.space_group_name_H-M   'P 1'
#
loop_
_entity.id
_entity.type
_entity.pdbx_description
1 polymer ?
#
loop_
_entity_poly.entity_id
_entity_poly.type
_entity_poly.pdbx_seq_one_letter_code
_entity_poly.pdbx_strand_id
1 'polypeptide(L)'
;MKKNRSVIPFLSGVLATILTAGCLTTALAASGLVSFNPVNLDLNGRTIFASGDTLKTEGGQEIPSSIVYTDQAGGGTTYLPLRTIANLLDVPITWDGGETTVVLGRSDPGGITVESGTGASAWDSLPLHQAGKTVGSFAEVQPDARKGGIMVLEETQFRSGSDFSRDIPFVGANGRYVSITVTNNGTHPLLFQAGHLYATGRDMLATQIPAGATVTRTFEALESGAAIQPRFGVDISTGSGEGGTVDIQISAVQFNG
;
A
#
# COMPACT_ATOMS: atom_id res chain seq x y z
N MET A 1 -60.26 52.92 -46.11
CA MET A 1 -59.17 52.80 -45.12
C MET A 1 -58.65 51.36 -45.15
N LYS A 2 -57.46 51.10 -45.70
CA LYS A 2 -56.80 49.77 -45.68
C LYS A 2 -55.76 49.75 -44.57
N LYS A 3 -55.90 48.83 -43.61
CA LYS A 3 -55.04 48.72 -42.42
C LYS A 3 -53.93 47.70 -42.74
N ASN A 4 -52.72 48.16 -43.03
CA ASN A 4 -51.56 47.28 -43.21
C ASN A 4 -51.19 46.68 -41.85
N ARG A 5 -51.36 45.36 -41.69
CA ARG A 5 -50.97 44.66 -40.45
C ARG A 5 -49.44 44.51 -40.43
N SER A 6 -48.83 44.92 -39.33
CA SER A 6 -47.39 44.94 -39.11
C SER A 6 -46.82 43.51 -39.01
N VAL A 7 -45.98 43.13 -39.97
CA VAL A 7 -45.24 41.85 -40.02
C VAL A 7 -43.92 41.93 -39.22
N ILE A 8 -43.57 43.14 -38.76
CA ILE A 8 -42.32 43.48 -38.06
C ILE A 8 -42.14 42.79 -36.70
N PRO A 9 -43.17 42.62 -35.83
CA PRO A 9 -42.95 42.01 -34.51
C PRO A 9 -42.69 40.50 -34.60
N PHE A 10 -43.18 39.83 -35.65
CA PHE A 10 -42.97 38.38 -35.82
C PHE A 10 -41.52 38.06 -36.22
N LEU A 11 -40.95 38.81 -37.16
CA LEU A 11 -39.54 38.62 -37.55
C LEU A 11 -38.58 38.95 -36.41
N SER A 12 -38.89 39.97 -35.59
CA SER A 12 -38.09 40.32 -34.42
C SER A 12 -38.06 39.18 -33.37
N GLY A 13 -39.21 38.56 -33.13
CA GLY A 13 -39.32 37.39 -32.25
C GLY A 13 -38.53 36.18 -32.75
N VAL A 14 -38.60 35.87 -34.04
CA VAL A 14 -37.83 34.77 -34.65
C VAL A 14 -36.33 35.04 -34.56
N LEU A 15 -35.89 36.26 -34.83
CA LEU A 15 -34.47 36.62 -34.74
C LEU A 15 -33.94 36.56 -33.30
N ALA A 16 -34.72 37.01 -32.32
CA ALA A 16 -34.36 36.91 -30.90
C ALA A 16 -34.26 35.45 -30.41
N THR A 17 -35.13 34.57 -30.90
CA THR A 17 -35.14 33.14 -30.55
C THR A 17 -33.96 32.39 -31.17
N ILE A 18 -33.52 32.77 -32.37
CA ILE A 18 -32.32 32.20 -33.00
C ILE A 18 -31.04 32.65 -32.26
N LEU A 19 -30.99 33.90 -31.80
CA LEU A 19 -29.83 34.43 -31.07
C LEU A 19 -29.66 33.77 -29.70
N THR A 20 -30.76 33.52 -28.98
CA THR A 20 -30.71 32.86 -27.65
C THR A 20 -30.42 31.37 -27.75
N ALA A 21 -30.86 30.69 -28.83
CA ALA A 21 -30.49 29.30 -29.10
C ALA A 21 -29.00 29.14 -29.46
N GLY A 22 -28.38 30.15 -30.07
CA GLY A 22 -26.94 30.17 -30.38
C GLY A 22 -26.03 30.32 -29.15
N CYS A 23 -26.52 30.89 -28.04
CA CYS A 23 -25.76 31.06 -26.80
C CYS A 23 -25.75 29.81 -25.90
N LEU A 24 -26.42 28.72 -26.28
CA LEU A 24 -26.42 27.45 -25.54
C LEU A 24 -25.25 26.54 -25.90
N THR A 25 -24.35 26.96 -26.79
CA THR A 25 -23.07 26.27 -26.96
C THR A 25 -22.20 26.62 -25.76
N THR A 26 -22.12 25.71 -24.78
CA THR A 26 -21.03 25.72 -23.82
C THR A 26 -19.73 25.57 -24.60
N ALA A 27 -19.07 26.69 -24.90
CA ALA A 27 -17.70 26.67 -25.33
C ALA A 27 -16.84 26.26 -24.13
N LEU A 28 -16.79 24.96 -23.86
CA LEU A 28 -15.70 24.39 -23.08
C LEU A 28 -14.47 24.46 -23.99
N ALA A 29 -13.85 25.64 -24.05
CA ALA A 29 -12.57 25.80 -24.72
C ALA A 29 -11.56 24.95 -23.94
N ALA A 30 -11.34 23.72 -24.39
CA ALA A 30 -10.15 22.95 -24.03
C ALA A 30 -8.96 23.82 -24.44
N SER A 31 -8.34 24.49 -23.48
CA SER A 31 -7.36 25.56 -23.74
C SER A 31 -6.07 25.07 -24.39
N GLY A 32 -5.95 23.79 -24.77
CA GLY A 32 -4.72 23.18 -25.25
C GLY A 32 -3.59 23.14 -24.20
N LEU A 33 -3.79 23.78 -23.03
CA LEU A 33 -2.82 23.85 -21.94
C LEU A 33 -2.74 22.56 -21.13
N VAL A 34 -3.72 21.65 -21.25
CA VAL A 34 -3.75 20.40 -20.50
C VAL A 34 -4.02 19.23 -21.44
N SER A 35 -3.12 18.27 -21.45
CA SER A 35 -3.25 17.01 -22.18
C SER A 35 -3.33 15.84 -21.20
N PHE A 36 -4.25 14.91 -21.44
CA PHE A 36 -4.45 13.72 -20.62
C PHE A 36 -3.89 12.48 -21.31
N ASN A 37 -3.24 11.63 -20.52
CA ASN A 37 -2.61 10.38 -20.93
C ASN A 37 -1.54 10.48 -22.05
N PRO A 38 -0.73 11.56 -22.19
CA PRO A 38 0.15 11.66 -23.35
C PRO A 38 1.46 10.86 -23.22
N VAL A 39 1.84 10.38 -22.03
CA VAL A 39 3.17 9.78 -21.79
C VAL A 39 3.13 8.27 -21.54
N ASN A 40 4.27 7.63 -21.78
CA ASN A 40 4.52 6.25 -21.33
C ASN A 40 5.27 6.28 -19.98
N LEU A 41 5.06 5.28 -19.13
CA LEU A 41 5.85 5.06 -17.93
C LEU A 41 6.46 3.66 -17.95
N ASP A 42 7.78 3.59 -17.81
CA ASP A 42 8.54 2.36 -17.65
C ASP A 42 9.26 2.37 -16.30
N LEU A 43 9.26 1.24 -15.61
CA LEU A 43 10.01 1.04 -14.38
C LEU A 43 10.72 -0.32 -14.44
N ASN A 44 12.05 -0.31 -14.32
CA ASN A 44 12.90 -1.51 -14.39
C ASN A 44 12.73 -2.32 -15.70
N GLY A 45 12.50 -1.66 -16.83
CA GLY A 45 12.28 -2.32 -18.12
C GLY A 45 10.90 -2.93 -18.30
N ARG A 46 9.97 -2.64 -17.36
CA ARG A 46 8.57 -3.02 -17.44
C ARG A 46 7.71 -1.78 -17.70
N THR A 47 6.97 -1.81 -18.81
CA THR A 47 5.95 -0.81 -19.09
C THR A 47 4.83 -0.90 -18.07
N ILE A 48 4.62 0.19 -17.32
CA ILE A 48 3.55 0.32 -16.33
C ILE A 48 2.26 0.77 -17.02
N PHE A 49 2.35 1.78 -17.89
CA PHE A 49 1.28 2.22 -18.78
C PHE A 49 1.87 2.90 -20.00
N ALA A 50 1.12 2.88 -21.10
CA ALA A 50 1.45 3.55 -22.35
C ALA A 50 0.63 4.84 -22.54
N SER A 51 1.07 5.65 -23.50
CA SER A 51 0.32 6.81 -23.97
C SER A 51 -1.07 6.38 -24.45
N GLY A 52 -2.10 7.10 -24.00
CA GLY A 52 -3.51 6.80 -24.22
C GLY A 52 -4.17 5.98 -23.11
N ASP A 53 -3.39 5.29 -22.26
CA ASP A 53 -3.94 4.43 -21.21
C ASP A 53 -4.58 5.24 -20.07
N THR A 54 -5.59 4.64 -19.45
CA THR A 54 -6.19 5.09 -18.19
C THR A 54 -5.83 4.14 -17.06
N LEU A 55 -5.74 4.65 -15.84
CA LEU A 55 -5.54 3.84 -14.64
C LEU A 55 -6.87 3.63 -13.92
N LYS A 56 -6.95 2.58 -13.10
CA LYS A 56 -8.10 2.33 -12.23
C LYS A 56 -7.73 2.55 -10.78
N THR A 57 -8.62 3.22 -10.04
CA THR A 57 -8.52 3.30 -8.57
C THR A 57 -8.96 1.97 -7.94
N GLU A 58 -8.71 1.81 -6.64
CA GLU A 58 -9.21 0.66 -5.86
C GLU A 58 -10.74 0.50 -5.96
N GLY A 59 -11.47 1.60 -6.11
CA GLY A 59 -12.93 1.61 -6.33
C GLY A 59 -13.35 1.33 -7.78
N GLY A 60 -12.42 1.00 -8.67
CA GLY A 60 -12.67 0.69 -10.08
C GLY A 60 -12.87 1.91 -10.99
N GLN A 61 -12.75 3.13 -10.47
CA GLN A 61 -12.92 4.36 -11.25
C GLN A 61 -11.72 4.59 -12.16
N GLU A 62 -11.97 4.89 -13.43
CA GLU A 62 -10.93 5.27 -14.37
C GLU A 62 -10.46 6.71 -14.13
N ILE A 63 -9.14 6.88 -14.05
CA ILE A 63 -8.44 8.16 -13.89
C ILE A 63 -7.36 8.30 -14.97
N PRO A 64 -6.93 9.52 -15.28
CA PRO A 64 -5.81 9.73 -16.20
C PRO A 64 -4.53 9.05 -15.70
N SER A 65 -3.79 8.42 -16.61
CA SER A 65 -2.45 7.88 -16.33
C SER A 65 -1.39 8.96 -16.19
N SER A 66 -1.59 10.09 -16.86
CA SER A 66 -0.72 11.26 -16.81
C SER A 66 -1.46 12.52 -17.21
N ILE A 67 -0.94 13.66 -16.75
CA ILE A 67 -1.41 14.99 -17.14
C ILE A 67 -0.19 15.79 -17.57
N VAL A 68 -0.22 16.41 -18.75
CA VAL A 68 0.80 17.37 -19.16
C VAL A 68 0.18 18.76 -19.18
N TYR A 69 0.78 19.68 -18.43
CA TYR A 69 0.47 21.10 -18.49
C TYR A 69 1.47 21.81 -19.42
N THR A 70 0.97 22.47 -20.46
CA THR A 70 1.76 23.30 -21.37
C THR A 70 1.64 24.75 -20.95
N ASP A 71 2.76 25.39 -20.62
CA ASP A 71 2.80 26.80 -20.25
C ASP A 71 2.70 27.74 -21.48
N GLN A 72 2.68 29.05 -21.22
CA GLN A 72 2.59 30.09 -22.25
C GLN A 72 3.79 30.11 -23.22
N ALA A 73 4.94 29.56 -22.82
CA ALA A 73 6.14 29.44 -23.65
C ALA A 73 6.17 28.13 -24.44
N GLY A 74 5.17 27.26 -24.29
CA GLY A 74 5.10 25.94 -24.90
C GLY A 74 5.85 24.84 -24.13
N GLY A 75 6.34 25.12 -22.92
CA GLY A 75 7.01 24.16 -22.05
C GLY A 75 6.01 23.20 -21.39
N GLY A 76 6.20 21.89 -21.57
CA GLY A 76 5.34 20.85 -20.99
C GLY A 76 5.85 20.33 -19.65
N THR A 77 5.02 20.41 -18.60
CA THR A 77 5.26 19.78 -17.29
C THR A 77 4.39 18.54 -17.15
N THR A 78 5.00 17.38 -16.88
CA THR A 78 4.29 16.11 -16.68
C THR A 78 3.98 15.87 -15.21
N TYR A 79 2.72 15.56 -14.90
CA TYR A 79 2.23 15.13 -13.61
C TYR A 79 1.79 13.68 -13.68
N LEU A 80 2.24 12.88 -12.72
CA LEU A 80 1.89 11.47 -12.59
C LEU A 80 1.05 11.24 -11.33
N PRO A 81 0.08 10.30 -11.34
CA PRO A 81 -0.69 9.94 -10.17
C PRO A 81 0.21 9.43 -9.03
N LEU A 82 0.33 10.23 -7.97
CA LEU A 82 1.22 9.96 -6.85
C LEU A 82 0.98 8.58 -6.21
N ARG A 83 -0.29 8.17 -6.08
CA ARG A 83 -0.65 6.84 -5.53
C ARG A 83 -0.11 5.69 -6.36
N THR A 84 -0.15 5.81 -7.69
CA THR A 84 0.40 4.80 -8.59
C THR A 84 1.91 4.70 -8.41
N ILE A 85 2.61 5.84 -8.40
CA ILE A 85 4.07 5.86 -8.24
C ILE A 85 4.49 5.34 -6.87
N ALA A 86 3.79 5.75 -5.80
CA ALA A 86 4.09 5.31 -4.46
C ALA A 86 3.88 3.79 -4.28
N ASN A 87 2.79 3.23 -4.82
CA ASN A 87 2.55 1.79 -4.80
C ASN A 87 3.65 1.02 -5.57
N LEU A 88 4.10 1.54 -6.72
CA LEU A 88 5.18 0.92 -7.50
C LEU A 88 6.50 0.86 -6.72
N LEU A 89 6.75 1.88 -5.90
CA LEU A 89 7.96 2.04 -5.09
C LEU A 89 7.83 1.49 -3.66
N ASP A 90 6.70 0.85 -3.34
CA ASP A 90 6.39 0.33 -2.01
C ASP A 90 6.54 1.38 -0.89
N VAL A 91 5.98 2.56 -1.14
CA VAL A 91 5.92 3.67 -0.19
C VAL A 91 4.47 3.85 0.26
N PRO A 92 4.16 3.73 1.56
CA PRO A 92 2.81 3.95 2.05
C PRO A 92 2.45 5.43 1.92
N ILE A 93 1.20 5.71 1.58
CA ILE A 93 0.69 7.07 1.43
C ILE A 93 -0.62 7.29 2.17
N THR A 94 -0.70 8.37 2.92
CA THR A 94 -1.90 8.76 3.67
C THR A 94 -2.23 10.22 3.46
N TRP A 95 -3.51 10.56 3.65
CA TRP A 95 -4.00 11.93 3.62
C TRP A 95 -4.29 12.38 5.05
N ASP A 96 -3.59 13.41 5.51
CA ASP A 96 -3.93 14.14 6.72
C ASP A 96 -4.86 15.30 6.38
N GLY A 97 -6.14 15.14 6.68
CA GLY A 97 -7.15 16.17 6.42
C GLY A 97 -7.10 17.35 7.40
N GLY A 98 -6.49 17.20 8.57
CA GLY A 98 -6.31 18.30 9.52
C GLY A 98 -5.27 19.29 9.02
N GLU A 99 -4.13 18.76 8.56
CA GLU A 99 -3.01 19.56 8.04
C GLU A 99 -3.04 19.75 6.52
N THR A 100 -4.07 19.26 5.83
CA THR A 100 -4.19 19.28 4.36
C THR A 100 -2.91 18.74 3.68
N THR A 101 -2.35 17.67 4.24
CA THR A 101 -1.01 17.19 3.92
C THR A 101 -1.06 15.76 3.38
N VAL A 102 -0.37 15.54 2.27
CA VAL A 102 -0.07 14.18 1.81
C VAL A 102 1.17 13.69 2.55
N VAL A 103 1.03 12.60 3.29
CA VAL A 103 2.14 11.97 4.01
C VAL A 103 2.67 10.82 3.16
N LEU A 104 3.99 10.84 2.90
CA LEU A 104 4.72 9.79 2.20
C LEU A 104 5.59 9.04 3.20
N GLY A 105 5.48 7.72 3.22
CA GLY A 105 6.14 6.90 4.22
C GLY A 105 5.41 6.88 5.56
N ARG A 106 5.92 6.07 6.49
CA ARG A 106 5.36 6.00 7.83
C ARG A 106 6.06 7.01 8.75
N SER A 107 5.29 7.87 9.40
CA SER A 107 5.79 8.83 10.39
C SER A 107 6.41 8.14 11.61
N ASP A 108 5.94 6.92 11.92
CA ASP A 108 6.50 6.06 12.96
C ASP A 108 7.39 4.98 12.33
N PRO A 109 8.71 4.97 12.61
CA PRO A 109 9.65 3.98 12.09
C PRO A 109 9.33 2.53 12.47
N GLY A 110 8.39 2.31 13.40
CA GLY A 110 8.06 1.01 13.95
C GLY A 110 6.58 0.81 14.28
N GLY A 111 5.67 1.46 13.53
CA GLY A 111 4.24 1.40 13.80
C GLY A 111 3.75 -0.04 14.05
N ILE A 112 3.41 -0.32 15.31
CA ILE A 112 2.82 -1.59 15.71
C ILE A 112 1.34 -1.46 15.37
N THR A 113 0.80 -2.32 14.49
CA THR A 113 -0.65 -2.44 14.35
C THR A 113 -1.17 -3.27 15.51
N VAL A 114 -1.22 -2.65 16.70
CA VAL A 114 -2.02 -3.13 17.83
C VAL A 114 -3.42 -2.56 17.62
N GLU A 115 -4.46 -3.39 17.68
CA GLU A 115 -5.82 -2.85 17.77
C GLU A 115 -5.91 -1.92 18.98
N SER A 116 -6.41 -0.70 18.76
CA SER A 116 -6.69 0.27 19.82
C SER A 116 -7.62 -0.35 20.86
N GLY A 117 -7.04 -0.82 21.96
CA GLY A 117 -7.73 -1.54 23.03
C GLY A 117 -6.81 -2.13 24.10
N THR A 118 -5.52 -2.31 23.81
CA THR A 118 -4.55 -2.76 24.81
C THR A 118 -3.53 -1.66 25.08
N GLY A 119 -3.64 -1.03 26.25
CA GLY A 119 -2.56 -0.24 26.82
C GLY A 119 -1.27 -1.07 26.91
N ALA A 120 -0.14 -0.39 27.11
CA ALA A 120 1.23 -0.93 27.06
C ALA A 120 1.58 -2.03 28.09
N SER A 121 0.62 -2.84 28.54
CA SER A 121 0.74 -3.79 29.64
C SER A 121 0.09 -5.16 29.38
N ALA A 122 -0.28 -5.48 28.14
CA ALA A 122 -0.98 -6.74 27.82
C ALA A 122 -0.41 -7.48 26.59
N TRP A 123 0.84 -7.21 26.21
CA TRP A 123 1.45 -7.85 25.03
C TRP A 123 1.67 -9.36 25.22
N ASP A 124 1.87 -9.80 26.46
CA ASP A 124 1.95 -11.20 26.89
C ASP A 124 0.57 -11.90 26.94
N SER A 125 -0.50 -11.20 26.57
CA SER A 125 -1.83 -11.76 26.38
C SER A 125 -2.29 -11.76 24.91
N LEU A 126 -1.42 -11.31 23.99
CA LEU A 126 -1.71 -11.32 22.56
C LEU A 126 -1.96 -12.76 22.07
N PRO A 127 -2.71 -12.95 20.99
CA PRO A 127 -2.87 -14.28 20.40
C PRO A 127 -1.53 -14.80 19.87
N LEU A 128 -1.44 -16.12 19.63
CA LEU A 128 -0.24 -16.76 19.06
C LEU A 128 -0.12 -16.52 17.54
N HIS A 129 -1.23 -16.18 16.88
CA HIS A 129 -1.32 -15.83 15.47
C HIS A 129 -2.51 -14.89 15.28
N GLN A 130 -2.51 -14.12 14.19
CA GLN A 130 -3.63 -13.25 13.78
C GLN A 130 -4.19 -13.61 12.40
N ALA A 131 -4.34 -14.91 12.12
CA ALA A 131 -4.90 -15.42 10.88
C ALA A 131 -6.19 -14.68 10.45
N GLY A 132 -6.22 -14.22 9.20
CA GLY A 132 -7.26 -13.37 8.61
C GLY A 132 -6.94 -11.87 8.61
N LYS A 133 -5.88 -11.42 9.30
CA LYS A 133 -5.45 -10.01 9.30
C LYS A 133 -4.44 -9.74 8.19
N THR A 134 -4.51 -8.55 7.60
CA THR A 134 -3.60 -8.06 6.57
C THR A 134 -2.57 -7.08 7.13
N VAL A 135 -1.36 -7.10 6.58
CA VAL A 135 -0.22 -6.28 6.98
C VAL A 135 0.61 -5.93 5.73
N GLY A 136 0.50 -4.68 5.25
CA GLY A 136 1.05 -4.27 3.96
C GLY A 136 0.66 -5.21 2.82
N SER A 137 1.65 -5.74 2.10
CA SER A 137 1.44 -6.69 1.00
C SER A 137 1.22 -8.15 1.45
N PHE A 138 1.02 -8.40 2.75
CA PHE A 138 0.86 -9.75 3.29
C PHE A 138 -0.47 -9.92 4.03
N ALA A 139 -0.96 -11.16 4.09
CA ALA A 139 -2.04 -11.57 4.97
C ALA A 139 -1.59 -12.74 5.84
N GLU A 140 -1.83 -12.67 7.15
CA GLU A 140 -1.60 -13.81 8.03
C GLU A 140 -2.69 -14.85 7.75
N VAL A 141 -2.30 -16.10 7.50
CA VAL A 141 -3.19 -17.24 7.27
C VAL A 141 -3.09 -18.21 8.44
N GLN A 142 -3.84 -19.31 8.40
CA GLN A 142 -3.73 -20.33 9.44
C GLN A 142 -2.30 -20.86 9.51
N PRO A 143 -1.74 -21.06 10.73
CA PRO A 143 -0.39 -21.58 10.89
C PRO A 143 -0.17 -22.91 10.17
N ASP A 144 0.89 -22.98 9.36
CA ASP A 144 1.34 -24.20 8.70
C ASP A 144 2.83 -24.42 9.03
N ALA A 145 3.12 -25.38 9.91
CA ALA A 145 4.49 -25.77 10.30
C ALA A 145 5.20 -26.62 9.23
N ARG A 146 5.03 -26.23 7.96
CA ARG A 146 5.55 -26.95 6.81
C ARG A 146 7.07 -26.99 6.83
N LYS A 147 7.63 -28.19 6.69
CA LYS A 147 9.08 -28.40 6.53
C LYS A 147 9.54 -28.48 5.07
N GLY A 148 8.60 -28.58 4.13
CA GLY A 148 8.86 -28.62 2.69
C GLY A 148 8.74 -27.25 2.05
N GLY A 149 9.65 -26.92 1.14
CA GLY A 149 9.74 -25.62 0.49
C GLY A 149 11.19 -25.15 0.39
N ILE A 150 11.38 -23.87 0.10
CA ILE A 150 12.69 -23.23 0.11
C ILE A 150 12.94 -22.69 1.52
N MET A 151 14.00 -23.18 2.16
CA MET A 151 14.44 -22.68 3.46
C MET A 151 14.99 -21.26 3.27
N VAL A 152 14.26 -20.27 3.77
CA VAL A 152 14.63 -18.84 3.68
C VAL A 152 15.33 -18.35 4.94
N LEU A 153 15.21 -19.12 6.03
CA LEU A 153 16.03 -19.00 7.23
C LEU A 153 16.25 -20.40 7.80
N GLU A 154 17.51 -20.86 7.76
CA GLU A 154 17.89 -22.12 8.41
C GLU A 154 17.61 -22.09 9.90
N GLU A 155 17.48 -23.28 10.49
CA GLU A 155 17.28 -23.44 11.92
C GLU A 155 18.43 -22.78 12.70
N THR A 156 18.11 -21.64 13.31
CA THR A 156 19.08 -20.75 13.92
C THR A 156 18.78 -20.64 15.40
N GLN A 157 19.77 -20.91 16.24
CA GLN A 157 19.73 -20.59 17.67
C GLN A 157 20.23 -19.17 17.89
N PHE A 158 19.47 -18.39 18.65
CA PHE A 158 19.82 -17.02 19.01
C PHE A 158 19.60 -16.79 20.50
N ARG A 159 20.65 -16.35 21.19
CA ARG A 159 20.60 -15.97 22.60
C ARG A 159 21.30 -14.64 22.81
N SER A 160 20.55 -13.60 23.15
CA SER A 160 21.10 -12.25 23.35
C SER A 160 20.26 -11.44 24.33
N GLY A 161 20.89 -10.43 24.95
CA GLY A 161 20.18 -9.36 25.65
C GLY A 161 19.59 -8.30 24.72
N SER A 162 19.82 -8.43 23.41
CA SER A 162 19.24 -7.57 22.36
C SER A 162 18.13 -8.30 21.62
N ASP A 163 17.24 -7.53 21.00
CA ASP A 163 16.17 -8.03 20.15
C ASP A 163 16.72 -8.79 18.94
N PHE A 164 15.99 -9.81 18.51
CA PHE A 164 16.22 -10.46 17.24
C PHE A 164 15.42 -9.72 16.15
N SER A 165 16.09 -9.29 15.10
CA SER A 165 15.46 -8.67 13.93
C SER A 165 16.03 -9.27 12.65
N ARG A 166 15.15 -9.64 11.72
CA ARG A 166 15.56 -10.25 10.46
C ARG A 166 14.62 -9.91 9.31
N ASP A 167 15.21 -9.45 8.23
CA ASP A 167 14.59 -9.43 6.91
C ASP A 167 14.61 -10.86 6.35
N ILE A 168 13.43 -11.43 6.14
CA ILE A 168 13.28 -12.72 5.49
C ILE A 168 13.23 -12.48 3.99
N PRO A 169 14.16 -13.06 3.20
CA PRO A 169 14.12 -12.92 1.76
C PRO A 169 12.83 -13.55 1.25
N PHE A 170 12.02 -12.75 0.55
CA PHE A 170 10.78 -13.20 -0.06
C PHE A 170 10.90 -13.05 -1.56
N VAL A 171 10.92 -14.18 -2.28
CA VAL A 171 11.03 -14.18 -3.74
C VAL A 171 9.75 -14.77 -4.31
N GLY A 172 8.94 -13.99 -5.02
CA GLY A 172 7.63 -14.46 -5.50
C GLY A 172 7.69 -15.76 -6.33
N ALA A 173 8.79 -16.01 -7.04
CA ALA A 173 9.02 -17.25 -7.79
C ALA A 173 9.17 -18.50 -6.90
N ASN A 174 9.55 -18.34 -5.63
CA ASN A 174 9.75 -19.43 -4.67
C ASN A 174 8.44 -19.87 -3.98
N GLY A 175 7.35 -19.13 -4.23
CA GLY A 175 6.03 -19.39 -3.70
C GLY A 175 5.45 -18.21 -2.94
N ARG A 176 4.14 -18.22 -2.72
CA ARG A 176 3.41 -17.09 -2.15
C ARG A 176 3.29 -17.13 -0.63
N TYR A 177 3.65 -18.24 0.02
CA TYR A 177 3.55 -18.39 1.46
C TYR A 177 4.92 -18.39 2.12
N VAL A 178 5.04 -17.76 3.29
CA VAL A 178 6.17 -17.86 4.19
C VAL A 178 5.68 -18.27 5.57
N SER A 179 6.25 -19.33 6.12
CA SER A 179 5.98 -19.78 7.49
C SER A 179 7.20 -19.63 8.36
N ILE A 180 7.01 -19.04 9.54
CA ILE A 180 8.04 -18.75 10.52
C ILE A 180 7.70 -19.53 11.78
N THR A 181 8.62 -20.39 12.21
CA THR A 181 8.47 -21.17 13.44
C THR A 181 9.53 -20.75 14.43
N VAL A 182 9.09 -20.40 15.63
CA VAL A 182 9.94 -19.91 16.72
C VAL A 182 9.66 -20.72 17.98
N THR A 183 10.70 -21.29 18.56
CA THR A 183 10.67 -21.88 19.91
C THR A 183 11.33 -20.91 20.88
N ASN A 184 10.62 -20.53 21.93
CA ASN A 184 11.16 -19.72 23.03
C ASN A 184 11.76 -20.63 24.10
N ASN A 185 13.09 -20.63 24.21
CA ASN A 185 13.84 -21.40 25.20
C ASN A 185 14.03 -20.64 26.53
N GLY A 186 13.58 -19.40 26.59
CA GLY A 186 13.64 -18.55 27.78
C GLY A 186 12.55 -18.84 28.80
N THR A 187 12.59 -18.09 29.90
CA THR A 187 11.68 -18.22 31.05
C THR A 187 10.54 -17.19 31.06
N HIS A 188 10.53 -16.28 30.09
CA HIS A 188 9.53 -15.20 29.97
C HIS A 188 8.90 -15.21 28.57
N PRO A 189 7.64 -14.77 28.42
CA PRO A 189 7.04 -14.60 27.11
C PRO A 189 7.83 -13.57 26.28
N LEU A 190 7.80 -13.73 24.97
CA LEU A 190 8.42 -12.80 24.02
C LEU A 190 7.36 -12.17 23.13
N LEU A 191 7.58 -10.92 22.74
CA LEU A 191 6.80 -10.25 21.71
C LEU A 191 7.30 -10.71 20.34
N PHE A 192 6.40 -11.18 19.48
CA PHE A 192 6.71 -11.61 18.12
C PHE A 192 5.94 -10.77 17.10
N GLN A 193 6.68 -9.93 16.40
CA GLN A 193 6.21 -9.05 15.35
C GLN A 193 6.64 -9.59 14.00
N ALA A 194 5.73 -9.63 13.04
CA ALA A 194 6.04 -10.02 11.68
C ALA A 194 5.12 -9.31 10.69
N GLY A 195 5.64 -9.01 9.51
CA GLY A 195 4.88 -8.24 8.52
C GLY A 195 5.73 -7.61 7.42
N HIS A 196 5.25 -6.48 6.91
CA HIS A 196 5.73 -5.82 5.70
C HIS A 196 6.77 -4.75 6.03
N LEU A 197 7.91 -4.81 5.34
CA LEU A 197 8.95 -3.79 5.39
C LEU A 197 8.86 -2.92 4.14
N TYR A 198 8.54 -1.64 4.34
CA TYR A 198 8.49 -0.66 3.25
C TYR A 198 9.89 -0.11 2.96
N ALA A 199 10.01 0.68 1.89
CA ALA A 199 11.18 1.52 1.68
C ALA A 199 11.39 2.52 2.85
N THR A 200 10.28 2.98 3.45
CA THR A 200 10.27 3.93 4.57
C THR A 200 9.35 3.46 5.69
N GLY A 201 9.91 2.65 6.60
CA GLY A 201 9.21 2.12 7.78
C GLY A 201 8.72 0.69 7.60
N ARG A 202 7.81 0.26 8.47
CA ARG A 202 7.30 -1.12 8.53
C ARG A 202 5.88 -1.18 9.07
N ASP A 203 5.10 -2.16 8.65
CA ASP A 203 3.83 -2.60 9.26
C ASP A 203 4.03 -3.98 9.86
N MET A 204 3.67 -4.19 11.13
CA MET A 204 3.92 -5.46 11.82
C MET A 204 2.72 -5.89 12.66
N LEU A 205 2.29 -7.14 12.49
CA LEU A 205 1.31 -7.80 13.37
C LEU A 205 2.03 -8.38 14.58
N ALA A 206 1.61 -7.96 15.77
CA ALA A 206 2.16 -8.39 17.05
C ALA A 206 1.41 -9.60 17.63
N THR A 207 2.17 -10.57 18.13
CA THR A 207 1.69 -11.79 18.81
C THR A 207 2.62 -12.08 19.98
N GLN A 208 2.27 -13.05 20.82
CA GLN A 208 3.19 -13.53 21.85
C GLN A 208 3.82 -14.88 21.50
N ILE A 209 4.98 -15.16 22.08
CA ILE A 209 5.56 -16.49 22.19
C ILE A 209 5.73 -16.81 23.68
N PRO A 210 4.85 -17.63 24.29
CA PRO A 210 4.96 -17.99 25.70
C PRO A 210 6.30 -18.67 26.02
N ALA A 211 6.75 -18.58 27.27
CA ALA A 211 7.97 -19.25 27.73
C ALA A 211 7.89 -20.77 27.49
N GLY A 212 8.93 -21.36 26.91
CA GLY A 212 8.98 -22.80 26.59
C GLY A 212 8.09 -23.24 25.43
N ALA A 213 7.33 -22.33 24.81
CA ALA A 213 6.40 -22.67 23.73
C ALA A 213 7.06 -22.57 22.35
N THR A 214 6.48 -23.29 21.39
CA THR A 214 6.76 -23.12 19.97
C THR A 214 5.55 -22.51 19.30
N VAL A 215 5.77 -21.42 18.56
CA VAL A 215 4.73 -20.69 17.82
C VAL A 215 5.11 -20.67 16.35
N THR A 216 4.14 -21.02 15.51
CA THR A 216 4.25 -20.90 14.05
C THR A 216 3.27 -19.84 13.57
N ARG A 217 3.74 -18.95 12.70
CA ARG A 217 2.91 -17.98 11.98
C ARG A 217 3.18 -18.07 10.49
N THR A 218 2.13 -17.99 9.69
CA THR A 218 2.22 -18.16 8.24
C THR A 218 1.57 -16.98 7.55
N PHE A 219 2.25 -16.43 6.54
CA PHE A 219 1.83 -15.27 5.80
C PHE A 219 1.78 -15.59 4.32
N GLU A 220 0.72 -15.12 3.67
CA GLU A 220 0.56 -15.11 2.24
C GLU A 220 0.92 -13.74 1.69
N ALA A 221 1.80 -13.67 0.69
CA ALA A 221 1.95 -12.47 -0.11
C ALA A 221 0.71 -12.29 -0.99
N LEU A 222 0.02 -11.18 -0.79
CA LEU A 222 -1.03 -10.71 -1.66
C LEU A 222 -0.37 -10.20 -2.96
N GLU A 223 -1.05 -10.33 -4.10
CA GLU A 223 -0.51 -9.82 -5.36
C GLU A 223 -0.16 -8.33 -5.21
N SER A 224 1.13 -8.04 -5.09
CA SER A 224 1.59 -6.68 -4.88
C SER A 224 1.62 -5.98 -6.23
N GLY A 225 0.91 -4.86 -6.33
CA GLY A 225 1.04 -3.94 -7.46
C GLY A 225 2.40 -3.24 -7.51
N ALA A 226 3.28 -3.47 -6.53
CA ALA A 226 4.63 -2.92 -6.50
C ALA A 226 5.49 -3.53 -7.63
N ALA A 227 6.28 -2.68 -8.30
CA ALA A 227 7.30 -3.16 -9.23
C ALA A 227 8.51 -3.76 -8.49
N ILE A 228 8.54 -3.61 -7.18
CA ILE A 228 9.58 -4.10 -6.27
C ILE A 228 9.00 -5.28 -5.49
N GLN A 229 9.81 -6.31 -5.27
CA GLN A 229 9.38 -7.46 -4.46
C GLN A 229 9.09 -7.01 -3.02
N PRO A 230 7.94 -7.41 -2.44
CA PRO A 230 7.61 -7.03 -1.07
C PRO A 230 8.64 -7.64 -0.12
N ARG A 231 9.06 -6.86 0.88
CA ARG A 231 10.01 -7.32 1.90
C ARG A 231 9.28 -7.75 3.14
N PHE A 232 9.65 -8.91 3.68
CA PHE A 232 9.07 -9.45 4.90
C PHE A 232 10.05 -9.34 6.06
N GLY A 233 9.58 -8.88 7.21
CA GLY A 233 10.39 -8.71 8.41
C GLY A 233 9.85 -9.49 9.59
N VAL A 234 10.76 -9.91 10.46
CA VAL A 234 10.47 -10.55 11.74
C VAL A 234 11.27 -9.83 12.83
N ASP A 235 10.58 -9.42 13.89
CA ASP A 235 11.19 -8.91 15.11
C ASP A 235 10.70 -9.70 16.32
N ILE A 236 11.62 -10.09 17.20
CA ILE A 236 11.33 -10.78 18.46
C ILE A 236 12.06 -10.05 19.58
N SER A 237 11.32 -9.61 20.58
CA SER A 237 11.83 -8.84 21.71
C SER A 237 11.24 -9.29 23.03
N THR A 238 11.77 -8.79 24.14
CA THR A 238 11.27 -9.09 25.49
C THR A 238 9.98 -8.35 25.84
N GLY A 239 9.46 -7.49 24.95
CA GLY A 239 8.19 -6.76 25.10
C GLY A 239 8.16 -5.68 26.19
N SER A 240 9.01 -5.77 27.22
CA SER A 240 9.21 -4.76 28.26
C SER A 240 10.57 -4.05 28.09
N GLY A 241 10.61 -2.75 28.40
CA GLY A 241 11.84 -1.96 28.43
C GLY A 241 12.75 -2.27 29.64
N GLU A 242 12.37 -3.21 30.50
CA GLU A 242 13.13 -3.59 31.70
C GLU A 242 14.32 -4.51 31.40
N GLY A 243 14.55 -4.84 30.13
CA GLY A 243 15.59 -5.75 29.69
C GLY A 243 15.23 -7.22 29.94
N GLY A 244 15.94 -8.11 29.27
CA GLY A 244 15.74 -9.55 29.34
C GLY A 244 16.63 -10.26 28.32
N THR A 245 16.52 -11.59 28.23
CA THR A 245 17.25 -12.37 27.22
C THR A 245 16.26 -12.95 26.22
N VAL A 246 16.44 -12.64 24.95
CA VAL A 246 15.81 -13.37 23.85
C VAL A 246 16.63 -14.65 23.68
N ASP A 247 16.07 -15.80 24.05
CA ASP A 247 16.65 -17.13 23.84
C ASP A 247 15.68 -17.95 23.00
N ILE A 248 15.96 -18.08 21.71
CA ILE A 248 15.06 -18.67 20.73
C ILE A 248 15.77 -19.62 19.78
N GLN A 249 14.97 -20.52 19.20
CA GLN A 249 15.31 -21.26 17.99
C GLN A 249 14.30 -20.89 16.91
N ILE A 250 14.77 -20.39 15.78
CA ILE A 250 13.91 -19.89 14.70
C ILE A 250 14.26 -20.53 13.36
N SER A 251 13.24 -20.79 12.54
CA SER A 251 13.39 -21.18 11.14
C SER A 251 12.27 -20.55 10.31
N ALA A 252 12.51 -20.39 9.00
CA ALA A 252 11.49 -19.95 8.08
C ALA A 252 11.58 -20.65 6.73
N VAL A 253 10.42 -21.04 6.20
CA VAL A 253 10.26 -21.75 4.93
C VAL A 253 9.29 -21.00 4.03
N GLN A 254 9.67 -20.80 2.77
CA GLN A 254 8.82 -20.27 1.72
C GLN A 254 8.31 -21.40 0.82
N PHE A 255 7.02 -21.41 0.49
CA PHE A 255 6.39 -22.50 -0.25
C PHE A 255 5.17 -22.05 -1.08
N ASN A 256 4.71 -22.97 -1.93
CA ASN A 256 3.46 -22.85 -2.69
C ASN A 256 2.30 -23.47 -1.92
N GLY A 257 1.10 -22.90 -2.10
CA GLY A 257 -0.15 -23.37 -1.48
C GLY A 257 -0.40 -24.85 -1.68
#